data_AF-A0A3D4MCJ6-F1
#
_entry.id   AF-A0A3D4MCJ6-F1
#
_cell.length_a   1.000
_cell.length_b   1.000
_cell.length_c   1.000
_cell.angle_alpha   90.00
_cell.angle_beta   90.00
_cell.angle_gamma   90.00
#
_symmetry.space_group_name_H-M   'P 1'
#
loop_
_entity.id
_entity.type
_entity.pdbx_description
1 polymer ?
#
loop_
_entity_poly.entity_id
_entity_poly.type
_entity_poly.pdbx_seq_one_letter_code
_entity_poly.pdbx_strand_id
1 'polypeptide(L)'
;MTSAKLGFIGPGIMGQPMVLNLLKAGHSVAVYGRTQARTAPLADAGAQVCASPAAVAAAADIIFTCVSDTPDVEAVIFGDKGIIHGARAGSVVVDMSTISPDATRDFAARLAERGVEMLDAPVSGGESGAIGGTLSIMVGGKDEVFARVKPYFDAMGKNIVHVGANGAGQVAKSCNQIVVAVTIEAVAEAMLLAEKSGVDGAKVRAALLGGFAGSKILEVHGNRML
;
A
#
# COMPACT_ATOMS: atom_id res chain seq x y z
N MET A 1 21.72 11.76 -13.64
CA MET A 1 20.49 12.41 -13.15
C MET A 1 20.38 12.11 -11.67
N THR A 2 20.16 13.12 -10.83
CA THR A 2 19.98 12.92 -9.39
C THR A 2 18.66 12.19 -9.14
N SER A 3 18.71 11.09 -8.38
CA SER A 3 17.50 10.35 -7.96
C SER A 3 16.56 11.28 -7.18
N ALA A 4 15.24 11.20 -7.42
CA ALA A 4 14.27 12.01 -6.70
C ALA A 4 14.33 11.76 -5.19
N LYS A 5 14.05 12.79 -4.38
CA LYS A 5 13.96 12.64 -2.92
C LYS A 5 12.61 12.04 -2.55
N LEU A 6 12.61 11.02 -1.71
CA LEU A 6 11.39 10.33 -1.32
C LEU A 6 10.94 10.74 0.08
N GLY A 7 9.63 10.80 0.27
CA GLY A 7 8.97 10.98 1.55
C GLY A 7 8.08 9.79 1.85
N PHE A 8 7.94 9.40 3.12
CA PHE A 8 7.02 8.35 3.53
C PHE A 8 6.33 8.69 4.85
N ILE A 9 5.00 8.69 4.85
CA ILE A 9 4.17 8.96 6.03
C ILE A 9 3.36 7.72 6.39
N GLY A 10 3.43 7.33 7.66
CA GLY A 10 2.75 6.13 8.18
C GLY A 10 3.59 4.85 8.08
N PRO A 11 4.78 4.77 8.71
CA PRO A 11 5.56 3.54 8.78
C PRO A 11 4.96 2.54 9.78
N GLY A 12 3.73 2.09 9.53
CA GLY A 12 3.08 1.02 10.30
C GLY A 12 3.61 -0.37 9.92
N ILE A 13 2.79 -1.40 10.19
CA ILE A 13 3.11 -2.80 9.83
C ILE A 13 3.44 -2.94 8.34
N MET A 14 2.71 -2.25 7.47
CA MET A 14 2.98 -2.23 6.03
C MET A 14 4.07 -1.22 5.67
N GLY A 15 3.94 0.02 6.15
CA GLY A 15 4.82 1.12 5.72
C GLY A 15 6.29 0.97 6.14
N GLN A 16 6.57 0.43 7.33
CA GLN A 16 7.94 0.26 7.81
C GLN A 16 8.79 -0.63 6.88
N PRO A 17 8.40 -1.87 6.53
CA PRO A 17 9.16 -2.67 5.59
C PRO A 17 9.22 -2.07 4.18
N MET A 18 8.18 -1.33 3.75
CA MET A 18 8.21 -0.60 2.47
C MET A 18 9.31 0.47 2.44
N VAL A 19 9.46 1.26 3.52
CA VAL A 19 10.57 2.22 3.65
C VAL A 19 11.92 1.52 3.67
N LEU A 20 12.06 0.42 4.42
CA LEU A 20 13.32 -0.34 4.47
C LEU A 20 13.73 -0.83 3.08
N ASN A 21 12.78 -1.24 2.24
CA ASN A 21 13.08 -1.63 0.86
C ASN A 21 13.53 -0.45 -0.01
N LEU A 22 12.92 0.73 0.15
CA LEU A 22 13.36 1.94 -0.55
C LEU A 22 14.79 2.33 -0.14
N LEU A 23 15.11 2.26 1.15
CA LEU A 23 16.47 2.52 1.66
C LEU A 23 17.47 1.49 1.14
N LYS A 24 17.12 0.20 1.17
CA LYS A 24 17.95 -0.90 0.65
C LYS A 24 18.22 -0.76 -0.86
N ALA A 25 17.27 -0.20 -1.61
CA ALA A 25 17.44 0.13 -3.03
C ALA A 25 18.32 1.39 -3.26
N GLY A 26 18.82 2.03 -2.19
CA GLY A 26 19.72 3.18 -2.25
C GLY A 26 19.03 4.54 -2.34
N HIS A 27 17.71 4.61 -2.08
CA HIS A 27 16.98 5.87 -2.08
C HIS A 27 17.11 6.61 -0.74
N SER A 28 17.18 7.94 -0.78
CA SER A 28 17.04 8.78 0.40
C SER A 28 15.57 8.99 0.74
N VAL A 29 15.17 8.65 1.96
CA VAL A 29 13.76 8.71 2.40
C VAL A 29 13.62 9.56 3.66
N ALA A 30 12.80 10.61 3.59
CA ALA A 30 12.31 11.35 4.73
C ALA A 30 11.04 10.69 5.29
N VAL A 31 10.94 10.50 6.60
CA VAL A 31 9.87 9.70 7.21
C VAL A 31 9.15 10.46 8.32
N TYR A 32 7.85 10.23 8.43
CA TYR A 32 7.06 10.67 9.57
C TYR A 32 6.10 9.55 10.02
N GLY A 33 6.05 9.32 11.32
CA GLY A 33 5.06 8.45 11.96
C GLY A 33 4.58 9.06 13.25
N ARG A 34 3.28 8.93 13.55
CA ARG A 34 2.68 9.42 14.80
C ARG A 34 3.32 8.80 16.05
N THR A 35 3.78 7.56 15.95
CA THR A 35 4.41 6.82 17.05
C THR A 35 5.91 6.71 16.80
N GLN A 36 6.71 7.36 17.65
CA GLN A 36 8.17 7.41 17.52
C GLN A 36 8.85 6.03 17.48
N ALA A 37 8.33 5.06 18.22
CA ALA A 37 8.84 3.68 18.20
C ALA A 37 8.81 3.03 16.79
N ARG A 38 7.94 3.51 15.89
CA ARG A 38 7.84 3.02 14.51
C ARG A 38 8.86 3.67 13.55
N THR A 39 9.40 4.82 13.91
CA THR A 39 10.42 5.53 13.10
C THR A 39 11.85 5.24 13.55
N ALA A 40 12.08 4.75 14.77
CA ALA A 40 13.42 4.46 15.28
C ALA A 40 14.20 3.45 14.40
N PRO A 41 13.64 2.28 14.02
CA PRO A 41 14.34 1.36 13.13
C PRO A 41 14.66 1.93 11.74
N LEU A 42 13.85 2.90 11.29
CA LEU A 42 14.07 3.57 10.01
C LEU A 42 15.21 4.59 10.11
N ALA A 43 15.31 5.30 11.22
CA ALA A 43 16.43 6.19 11.51
C ALA A 43 17.76 5.42 11.54
N ASP A 44 17.77 4.27 12.22
CA ASP A 44 18.95 3.39 12.27
C ASP A 44 19.34 2.86 10.89
N ALA A 45 18.36 2.68 10.00
CA ALA A 45 18.56 2.31 8.60
C ALA A 45 18.90 3.51 7.67
N GLY A 46 19.05 4.73 8.21
CA GLY A 46 19.47 5.91 7.46
C GLY A 46 18.34 6.81 6.94
N ALA A 47 17.09 6.60 7.35
CA ALA A 47 15.99 7.52 7.02
C ALA A 47 16.11 8.84 7.78
N GLN A 48 15.73 9.94 7.12
CA GLN A 48 15.61 11.25 7.77
C GLN A 48 14.26 11.33 8.50
N VAL A 49 14.24 11.28 9.83
CA VAL A 49 13.01 11.45 10.61
C VAL A 49 12.59 12.93 10.65
N CYS A 50 11.34 13.21 10.27
CA CYS A 50 10.74 14.53 10.26
C CYS A 50 9.71 14.70 11.38
N ALA A 51 9.41 15.94 11.76
CA ALA A 51 8.48 16.25 12.85
C ALA A 51 7.00 16.29 12.43
N SER A 52 6.70 16.29 11.12
CA SER A 52 5.34 16.37 10.59
C SER A 52 5.26 15.89 9.12
N PRO A 53 4.04 15.59 8.61
CA PRO A 53 3.81 15.38 7.18
C PRO A 53 4.28 16.55 6.30
N ALA A 54 4.04 17.79 6.72
CA ALA A 54 4.53 18.99 6.03
C ALA A 54 6.07 19.01 5.93
N ALA A 55 6.78 18.63 7.00
CA ALA A 55 8.24 18.58 6.99
C ALA A 55 8.78 17.47 6.05
N VAL A 56 8.09 16.31 5.96
CA VAL A 56 8.41 15.29 4.96
C VAL A 56 8.21 15.83 3.55
N ALA A 57 7.07 16.48 3.29
CA ALA A 57 6.75 17.04 1.98
C ALA A 57 7.74 18.13 1.55
N ALA A 58 8.22 18.96 2.48
CA ALA A 58 9.26 19.95 2.19
C ALA A 58 10.60 19.31 1.79
N ALA A 59 10.91 18.11 2.29
CA ALA A 59 12.17 17.41 2.02
C ALA A 59 12.13 16.49 0.79
N ALA A 60 10.95 16.24 0.20
CA ALA A 60 10.75 15.22 -0.82
C ALA A 60 10.09 15.77 -2.10
N ASP A 61 10.22 15.01 -3.19
CA ASP A 61 9.58 15.26 -4.48
C ASP A 61 8.41 14.27 -4.72
N ILE A 62 8.52 13.06 -4.18
CA ILE A 62 7.48 12.01 -4.22
C ILE A 62 7.22 11.58 -2.77
N ILE A 63 5.97 11.71 -2.32
CA ILE A 63 5.56 11.49 -0.94
C ILE A 63 4.58 10.33 -0.90
N PHE A 64 5.01 9.19 -0.34
CA PHE A 64 4.16 8.03 -0.12
C PHE A 64 3.38 8.17 1.20
N THR A 65 2.13 7.72 1.23
CA THR A 65 1.33 7.55 2.45
C THR A 65 0.89 6.10 2.59
N CYS A 66 0.89 5.58 3.82
CA CYS A 66 0.35 4.24 4.14
C CYS A 66 -0.22 4.26 5.57
N VAL A 67 -1.42 4.82 5.70
CA VAL A 67 -2.18 4.96 6.95
C VAL A 67 -3.49 4.14 6.92
N SER A 68 -4.26 4.18 8.01
CA SER A 68 -5.29 3.16 8.28
C SER A 68 -6.55 3.30 7.44
N ASP A 69 -7.06 4.52 7.24
CA ASP A 69 -8.35 4.75 6.58
C ASP A 69 -8.43 6.16 5.95
N THR A 70 -9.52 6.43 5.23
CA THR A 70 -9.82 7.67 4.51
C THR A 70 -9.63 8.93 5.37
N PRO A 71 -10.15 9.02 6.61
CA PRO A 71 -9.93 10.22 7.44
C PRO A 71 -8.47 10.42 7.85
N ASP A 72 -7.70 9.33 8.01
CA ASP A 72 -6.27 9.42 8.32
C ASP A 72 -5.49 9.97 7.11
N VAL A 73 -5.84 9.53 5.89
CA VAL A 73 -5.25 10.08 4.65
C VAL A 73 -5.59 11.56 4.51
N GLU A 74 -6.84 11.94 4.73
CA GLU A 74 -7.26 13.34 4.70
C GLU A 74 -6.48 14.19 5.71
N ALA A 75 -6.36 13.73 6.96
CA ALA A 75 -5.61 14.44 7.99
C ALA A 75 -4.12 14.57 7.65
N VAL A 76 -3.52 13.54 7.07
CA VAL A 76 -2.11 13.56 6.63
C VAL A 76 -1.90 14.51 5.46
N ILE A 77 -2.83 14.58 4.51
CA ILE A 77 -2.69 15.44 3.33
C ILE A 77 -3.05 16.90 3.67
N PHE A 78 -4.18 17.13 4.33
CA PHE A 78 -4.83 18.44 4.43
C PHE A 78 -4.96 19.00 5.86
N GLY A 79 -4.61 18.24 6.90
CA GLY A 79 -4.64 18.76 8.27
C GLY A 79 -3.61 19.89 8.49
N ASP A 80 -3.64 20.55 9.66
CA ASP A 80 -2.84 21.74 9.97
C ASP A 80 -1.32 21.59 9.77
N LYS A 81 -0.82 20.35 9.80
CA LYS A 81 0.59 19.99 9.54
C LYS A 81 0.74 19.01 8.37
N GLY A 82 -0.25 18.98 7.50
CA GLY A 82 -0.39 18.05 6.39
C GLY A 82 0.58 18.33 5.25
N ILE A 83 0.65 17.37 4.32
CA ILE A 83 1.49 17.41 3.12
C ILE A 83 1.28 18.71 2.34
N ILE A 84 0.03 19.20 2.23
CA ILE A 84 -0.31 20.40 1.45
C ILE A 84 0.45 21.66 1.88
N HIS A 85 0.93 21.71 3.13
CA HIS A 85 1.68 22.85 3.66
C HIS A 85 3.19 22.80 3.37
N GLY A 86 3.72 21.66 2.91
CA GLY A 86 5.14 21.50 2.58
C GLY A 86 5.42 21.05 1.15
N ALA A 87 4.42 20.52 0.45
CA ALA A 87 4.55 20.09 -0.94
C ALA A 87 4.74 21.30 -1.87
N ARG A 88 5.58 21.10 -2.89
CA ARG A 88 5.83 22.11 -3.94
C ARG A 88 5.03 21.76 -5.18
N ALA A 89 4.75 22.74 -6.04
CA ALA A 89 4.24 22.45 -7.37
C ALA A 89 5.19 21.49 -8.11
N GLY A 90 4.64 20.47 -8.74
CA GLY A 90 5.38 19.37 -9.36
C GLY A 90 5.72 18.20 -8.42
N SER A 91 5.44 18.30 -7.12
CA SER A 91 5.47 17.14 -6.21
C SER A 91 4.38 16.11 -6.56
N VAL A 92 4.59 14.87 -6.15
CA VAL A 92 3.59 13.78 -6.30
C VAL A 92 3.27 13.20 -4.92
N VAL A 93 1.99 13.12 -4.59
CA VAL A 93 1.49 12.36 -3.43
C VAL A 93 1.04 10.99 -3.91
N VAL A 94 1.54 9.92 -3.30
CA VAL A 94 1.24 8.54 -3.66
C VAL A 94 0.59 7.87 -2.46
N ASP A 95 -0.73 7.74 -2.49
CA ASP A 95 -1.46 7.10 -1.40
C ASP A 95 -1.55 5.60 -1.59
N MET A 96 -0.85 4.85 -0.72
CA MET A 96 -0.82 3.39 -0.72
C MET A 96 -1.76 2.78 0.33
N SER A 97 -2.58 3.60 0.98
CA SER A 97 -3.70 3.18 1.83
C SER A 97 -4.84 2.56 1.01
N THR A 98 -5.72 1.82 1.67
CA THR A 98 -7.01 1.42 1.09
C THR A 98 -8.08 2.36 1.62
N ILE A 99 -8.64 3.21 0.75
CA ILE A 99 -9.59 4.28 1.11
C ILE A 99 -10.75 4.36 0.11
N SER A 100 -11.71 5.25 0.37
CA SER A 100 -12.82 5.51 -0.56
C SER A 100 -12.32 6.02 -1.93
N PRO A 101 -12.74 5.41 -3.06
CA PRO A 101 -12.44 5.93 -4.39
C PRO A 101 -12.96 7.36 -4.64
N ASP A 102 -14.10 7.72 -4.04
CA ASP A 102 -14.66 9.06 -4.13
C ASP A 102 -13.77 10.09 -3.42
N ALA A 103 -13.33 9.75 -2.21
CA ALA A 103 -12.41 10.60 -1.44
C ALA A 103 -11.07 10.75 -2.17
N THR A 104 -10.53 9.68 -2.75
CA THR A 104 -9.33 9.75 -3.59
C THR A 104 -9.47 10.75 -4.74
N ARG A 105 -10.62 10.74 -5.45
CA ARG A 105 -10.87 11.70 -6.54
C ARG A 105 -10.94 13.14 -6.03
N ASP A 106 -11.61 13.37 -4.90
CA ASP A 106 -11.65 14.69 -4.24
C ASP A 106 -10.24 15.17 -3.86
N PHE A 107 -9.46 14.31 -3.21
CA PHE A 107 -8.11 14.64 -2.76
C PHE A 107 -7.19 14.96 -3.94
N ALA A 108 -7.28 14.19 -5.03
CA ALA A 108 -6.53 14.45 -6.25
C ALA A 108 -6.88 15.82 -6.87
N ALA A 109 -8.18 16.17 -6.91
CA ALA A 109 -8.62 17.47 -7.41
C ALA A 109 -8.08 18.64 -6.54
N ARG A 110 -8.21 18.53 -5.22
CA ARG A 110 -7.72 19.56 -4.27
C ARG A 110 -6.20 19.72 -4.31
N LEU A 111 -5.44 18.64 -4.50
CA LEU A 111 -3.99 18.69 -4.69
C LEU A 111 -3.61 19.36 -6.02
N ALA A 112 -4.36 19.08 -7.09
CA ALA A 112 -4.11 19.67 -8.41
C ALA A 112 -4.26 21.20 -8.41
N GLU A 113 -5.13 21.78 -7.59
CA GLU A 113 -5.23 23.24 -7.39
C GLU A 113 -3.93 23.88 -6.87
N ARG A 114 -3.04 23.09 -6.24
CA ARG A 114 -1.71 23.51 -5.77
C ARG A 114 -0.59 23.08 -6.71
N GLY A 115 -0.91 22.54 -7.88
CA GLY A 115 0.05 21.97 -8.82
C GLY A 115 0.72 20.70 -8.28
N VAL A 116 0.08 19.98 -7.36
CA VAL A 116 0.56 18.71 -6.81
C VAL A 116 -0.23 17.58 -7.45
N GLU A 117 0.47 16.59 -7.99
CA GLU A 117 -0.15 15.42 -8.61
C GLU A 117 -0.42 14.34 -7.57
N MET A 118 -1.43 13.50 -7.81
CA MET A 118 -1.76 12.37 -6.92
C MET A 118 -1.80 11.05 -7.70
N LEU A 119 -1.28 9.99 -7.09
CA LEU A 119 -1.55 8.59 -7.45
C LEU A 119 -2.20 7.88 -6.27
N ASP A 120 -3.29 7.13 -6.49
CA ASP A 120 -3.73 6.11 -5.55
C ASP A 120 -3.13 4.77 -5.94
N ALA A 121 -2.36 4.16 -5.05
CA ALA A 121 -1.60 2.95 -5.29
C ALA A 121 -1.78 1.90 -4.17
N PRO A 122 -3.03 1.52 -3.82
CA PRO A 122 -3.28 0.50 -2.81
C PRO A 122 -2.59 -0.83 -3.14
N VAL A 123 -2.24 -1.56 -2.09
CA VAL A 123 -1.39 -2.76 -2.20
C VAL A 123 -2.08 -4.05 -1.74
N SER A 124 -1.58 -5.18 -2.24
CA SER A 124 -1.95 -6.53 -1.80
C SER A 124 -0.69 -7.40 -1.63
N GLY A 125 -0.74 -8.38 -0.72
CA GLY A 125 0.41 -9.24 -0.37
C GLY A 125 0.73 -9.28 1.13
N GLY A 126 0.12 -8.41 1.93
CA GLY A 126 0.28 -8.35 3.38
C GLY A 126 1.70 -7.98 3.82
N GLU A 127 1.96 -8.09 5.13
CA GLU A 127 3.25 -7.75 5.72
C GLU A 127 4.39 -8.57 5.12
N SER A 128 4.17 -9.87 4.86
CA SER A 128 5.15 -10.73 4.20
C SER A 128 5.54 -10.22 2.81
N GLY A 129 4.57 -9.72 2.03
CA GLY A 129 4.83 -9.13 0.73
C GLY A 129 5.56 -7.79 0.83
N ALA A 130 5.25 -6.99 1.85
CA ALA A 130 5.93 -5.73 2.11
C ALA A 130 7.39 -5.96 2.52
N ILE A 131 7.67 -6.92 3.41
CA ILE A 131 9.04 -7.30 3.80
C ILE A 131 9.81 -7.84 2.59
N GLY A 132 9.16 -8.68 1.78
CA GLY A 132 9.78 -9.31 0.61
C GLY A 132 10.00 -8.39 -0.60
N GLY A 133 9.41 -7.19 -0.60
CA GLY A 133 9.40 -6.34 -1.80
C GLY A 133 8.62 -6.98 -2.96
N THR A 134 7.54 -7.70 -2.64
CA THR A 134 6.74 -8.48 -3.59
C THR A 134 5.27 -8.08 -3.62
N LEU A 135 4.94 -6.89 -3.13
CA LEU A 135 3.57 -6.36 -3.19
C LEU A 135 3.03 -6.34 -4.63
N SER A 136 1.73 -6.59 -4.73
CA SER A 136 0.94 -6.18 -5.88
C SER A 136 0.45 -4.76 -5.66
N ILE A 137 0.67 -3.86 -6.62
CA ILE A 137 0.38 -2.43 -6.51
C ILE A 137 -0.57 -2.05 -7.66
N MET A 138 -1.76 -1.56 -7.31
CA MET A 138 -2.83 -1.22 -8.25
C MET A 138 -2.92 0.30 -8.33
N VAL A 139 -2.51 0.92 -9.44
CA VAL A 139 -2.28 2.36 -9.50
C VAL A 139 -3.36 3.08 -10.31
N GLY A 140 -4.01 4.06 -9.70
CA GLY A 140 -4.85 5.07 -10.33
C GLY A 140 -4.13 6.43 -10.43
N GLY A 141 -4.31 7.13 -11.55
CA GLY A 141 -3.76 8.46 -11.82
C GLY A 141 -3.35 8.64 -13.27
N LYS A 142 -2.64 9.73 -13.59
CA LYS A 142 -2.19 10.02 -14.96
C LYS A 142 -1.02 9.12 -15.38
N ASP A 143 -0.97 8.75 -16.66
CA ASP A 143 0.07 7.88 -17.24
C ASP A 143 1.49 8.42 -17.01
N GLU A 144 1.68 9.72 -17.25
CA GLU A 144 2.98 10.38 -17.12
C GLU A 144 3.47 10.44 -15.66
N VAL A 145 2.54 10.58 -14.71
CA VAL A 145 2.85 10.58 -13.28
C VAL A 145 3.18 9.16 -12.82
N PHE A 146 2.42 8.16 -13.29
CA PHE A 146 2.72 6.75 -13.06
C PHE A 146 4.11 6.38 -13.58
N ALA A 147 4.44 6.76 -14.82
CA ALA A 147 5.75 6.49 -15.42
C ALA A 147 6.90 7.08 -14.59
N ARG A 148 6.72 8.28 -14.03
CA ARG A 148 7.68 8.94 -13.14
C ARG A 148 7.86 8.20 -11.80
N VAL A 149 6.80 7.64 -11.24
CA VAL A 149 6.84 6.97 -9.91
C VAL A 149 7.21 5.49 -10.01
N LYS A 150 6.96 4.85 -11.16
CA LYS A 150 7.17 3.43 -11.43
C LYS A 150 8.51 2.87 -10.92
N PRO A 151 9.67 3.52 -11.12
CA PRO A 151 10.96 2.99 -10.65
C PRO A 151 11.02 2.80 -9.12
N TYR A 152 10.26 3.60 -8.36
CA TYR A 152 10.24 3.52 -6.89
C TYR A 152 9.28 2.43 -6.40
N PHE A 153 8.22 2.13 -7.17
CA PHE A 153 7.37 0.97 -6.89
C PHE A 153 8.13 -0.35 -7.02
N ASP A 154 9.11 -0.43 -7.92
CA ASP A 154 9.90 -1.66 -8.15
C ASP A 154 10.74 -2.09 -6.94
N ALA A 155 11.00 -1.19 -5.98
CA ALA A 155 11.62 -1.53 -4.70
C ALA A 155 10.65 -2.23 -3.73
N MET A 156 9.35 -1.96 -3.84
CA MET A 156 8.33 -2.41 -2.89
C MET A 156 7.44 -3.54 -3.43
N GLY A 157 7.35 -3.67 -4.76
CA GLY A 157 6.41 -4.57 -5.43
C GLY A 157 7.00 -5.32 -6.62
N LYS A 158 6.27 -6.37 -7.04
CA LYS A 158 6.59 -7.18 -8.22
C LYS A 158 5.51 -7.17 -9.29
N ASN A 159 4.25 -6.99 -8.89
CA ASN A 159 3.14 -6.90 -9.82
C ASN A 159 2.53 -5.50 -9.74
N ILE A 160 2.93 -4.62 -10.66
CA ILE A 160 2.58 -3.21 -10.64
C ILE A 160 1.75 -2.92 -11.88
N VAL A 161 0.48 -2.58 -11.68
CA VAL A 161 -0.48 -2.39 -12.76
C VAL A 161 -1.06 -0.99 -12.64
N HIS A 162 -0.94 -0.19 -13.70
CA HIS A 162 -1.68 1.05 -13.84
C HIS A 162 -3.07 0.73 -14.40
N VAL A 163 -4.09 1.05 -13.62
CA VAL A 163 -5.48 0.60 -13.80
C VAL A 163 -6.32 1.65 -14.52
N GLY A 164 -5.96 2.93 -14.38
CA GLY A 164 -6.69 4.05 -14.99
C GLY A 164 -6.48 5.34 -14.22
N ALA A 165 -7.45 6.25 -14.31
CA ALA A 165 -7.42 7.55 -13.65
C ALA A 165 -7.54 7.46 -12.11
N ASN A 166 -7.42 8.59 -11.40
CA ASN A 166 -7.53 8.62 -9.95
C ASN A 166 -8.81 7.95 -9.43
N GLY A 167 -8.64 7.11 -8.41
CA GLY A 167 -9.67 6.26 -7.81
C GLY A 167 -9.77 4.87 -8.45
N ALA A 168 -9.22 4.64 -9.64
CA ALA A 168 -9.25 3.32 -10.29
C ALA A 168 -8.42 2.28 -9.52
N GLY A 169 -7.32 2.69 -8.88
CA GLY A 169 -6.51 1.82 -8.02
C GLY A 169 -7.32 1.36 -6.81
N GLN A 170 -8.04 2.27 -6.15
CA GLN A 170 -8.95 1.92 -5.05
C GLN A 170 -10.09 0.99 -5.50
N VAL A 171 -10.70 1.23 -6.66
CA VAL A 171 -11.73 0.32 -7.21
C VAL A 171 -11.17 -1.07 -7.46
N ALA A 172 -10.00 -1.19 -8.10
CA ALA A 172 -9.34 -2.48 -8.29
C ALA A 172 -9.03 -3.18 -6.96
N LYS A 173 -8.59 -2.43 -5.95
CA LYS A 173 -8.38 -2.95 -4.61
C LYS A 173 -9.67 -3.45 -3.97
N SER A 174 -10.78 -2.73 -4.11
CA SER A 174 -12.09 -3.18 -3.64
C SER A 174 -12.51 -4.48 -4.32
N CYS A 175 -12.37 -4.59 -5.65
CA CYS A 175 -12.63 -5.84 -6.38
C CYS A 175 -11.76 -7.00 -5.83
N ASN A 176 -10.47 -6.77 -5.62
CA ASN A 176 -9.58 -7.75 -5.01
C ASN A 176 -10.07 -8.18 -3.61
N GLN A 177 -10.47 -7.23 -2.76
CA GLN A 177 -10.93 -7.54 -1.41
C GLN A 177 -12.26 -8.29 -1.38
N ILE A 178 -13.18 -8.04 -2.32
CA ILE A 178 -14.41 -8.83 -2.48
C ILE A 178 -14.06 -10.28 -2.78
N VAL A 179 -13.20 -10.52 -3.78
CA VAL A 179 -12.77 -11.88 -4.15
C VAL A 179 -12.08 -12.58 -2.97
N VAL A 180 -11.18 -11.87 -2.27
CA VAL A 180 -10.50 -12.41 -1.08
C VAL A 180 -11.50 -12.81 0.01
N ALA A 181 -12.44 -11.93 0.36
CA ALA A 181 -13.39 -12.17 1.44
C ALA A 181 -14.31 -13.36 1.14
N VAL A 182 -14.92 -13.38 -0.06
CA VAL A 182 -15.82 -14.47 -0.49
C VAL A 182 -15.07 -15.80 -0.59
N THR A 183 -13.82 -15.79 -1.06
CA THR A 183 -13.04 -17.03 -1.12
C THR A 183 -12.65 -17.54 0.27
N ILE A 184 -12.36 -16.64 1.22
CA ILE A 184 -12.09 -17.05 2.62
C ILE A 184 -13.30 -17.75 3.21
N GLU A 185 -14.49 -17.20 2.99
CA GLU A 185 -15.75 -17.79 3.45
C GLU A 185 -16.00 -19.16 2.81
N ALA A 186 -15.86 -19.28 1.48
CA ALA A 186 -16.04 -20.55 0.78
C ALA A 186 -15.05 -21.63 1.25
N VAL A 187 -13.80 -21.26 1.52
CA VAL A 187 -12.80 -22.17 2.10
C VAL A 187 -13.20 -22.57 3.51
N ALA A 188 -13.67 -21.64 4.34
CA ALA A 188 -14.11 -21.93 5.70
C ALA A 188 -15.30 -22.91 5.72
N GLU A 189 -16.30 -22.71 4.85
CA GLU A 189 -17.43 -23.64 4.71
C GLU A 189 -16.97 -25.03 4.29
N ALA A 190 -16.07 -25.13 3.31
CA ALA A 190 -15.54 -26.41 2.84
C ALA A 190 -14.74 -27.15 3.93
N MET A 191 -13.93 -26.43 4.71
CA MET A 191 -13.17 -27.03 5.82
C MET A 191 -14.09 -27.47 6.97
N LEU A 192 -15.11 -26.67 7.30
CA LEU A 192 -16.10 -27.04 8.31
C LEU A 192 -16.93 -28.25 7.87
N LEU A 193 -17.33 -28.33 6.61
CA LEU A 193 -18.02 -29.49 6.06
C LEU A 193 -17.16 -30.75 6.17
N ALA A 194 -15.86 -30.67 5.85
CA ALA A 194 -14.95 -31.79 5.99
C ALA A 194 -14.87 -32.27 7.46
N GLU A 195 -14.70 -31.33 8.40
CA GLU A 195 -14.68 -31.62 9.84
C GLU A 195 -15.98 -32.31 10.30
N LYS A 196 -17.14 -31.74 9.98
CA LYS A 196 -18.45 -32.30 10.37
C LYS A 196 -18.79 -33.62 9.69
N SER A 197 -18.15 -33.90 8.55
CA SER A 197 -18.26 -35.18 7.86
C SER A 197 -17.25 -36.23 8.36
N GLY A 198 -16.40 -35.89 9.33
CA GLY A 198 -15.37 -36.79 9.86
C GLY A 198 -14.21 -37.04 8.89
N VAL A 199 -13.99 -36.14 7.92
CA VAL A 199 -12.91 -36.24 6.93
C VAL A 199 -11.75 -35.34 7.37
N ASP A 200 -10.53 -35.83 7.19
CA ASP A 200 -9.29 -35.07 7.46
C ASP A 200 -9.18 -33.84 6.55
N GLY A 201 -9.38 -32.65 7.13
CA GLY A 201 -9.33 -31.37 6.43
C GLY A 201 -7.98 -31.10 5.75
N ALA A 202 -6.88 -31.60 6.28
CA ALA A 202 -5.56 -31.43 5.67
C ALA A 202 -5.48 -32.19 4.33
N LYS A 203 -6.04 -33.39 4.28
CA LYS A 203 -6.13 -34.19 3.04
C LYS A 203 -7.12 -33.60 2.04
N VAL A 204 -8.26 -33.08 2.49
CA VAL A 204 -9.21 -32.36 1.62
C VAL A 204 -8.52 -31.14 1.00
N ARG A 205 -7.85 -30.31 1.81
CA ARG A 205 -7.08 -29.16 1.30
C ARG A 205 -6.03 -29.60 0.28
N ALA A 206 -5.26 -30.66 0.57
CA ALA A 206 -4.26 -31.17 -0.37
C ALA A 206 -4.87 -31.59 -1.71
N ALA A 207 -6.04 -32.25 -1.69
CA ALA A 207 -6.75 -32.64 -2.90
C ALA A 207 -7.28 -31.44 -3.70
N LEU A 208 -7.80 -30.41 -3.01
CA LEU A 208 -8.38 -29.22 -3.65
C LEU A 208 -7.32 -28.32 -4.29
N LEU A 209 -6.10 -28.27 -3.74
CA LEU A 209 -5.01 -27.41 -4.25
C LEU A 209 -4.59 -27.72 -5.70
N GLY A 210 -4.81 -28.95 -6.18
CA GLY A 210 -4.47 -29.36 -7.55
C GLY A 210 -5.57 -29.12 -8.58
N GLY A 211 -6.76 -28.68 -8.15
CA GLY A 211 -7.93 -28.52 -9.02
C GLY A 211 -8.40 -27.07 -9.18
N PHE A 212 -9.59 -26.88 -9.74
CA PHE A 212 -10.21 -25.55 -9.94
C PHE A 212 -10.44 -24.76 -8.65
N ALA A 213 -10.49 -25.45 -7.50
CA ALA A 213 -10.57 -24.81 -6.18
C ALA A 213 -9.22 -24.24 -5.70
N GLY A 214 -8.12 -24.53 -6.39
CA GLY A 214 -6.79 -24.04 -6.10
C GLY A 214 -6.76 -22.51 -6.10
N SER A 215 -6.41 -21.92 -4.95
CA SER A 215 -6.33 -20.48 -4.77
C SER A 215 -5.30 -20.12 -3.70
N LYS A 216 -4.80 -18.88 -3.72
CA LYS A 216 -3.88 -18.40 -2.68
C LYS A 216 -4.53 -18.41 -1.30
N ILE A 217 -5.85 -18.20 -1.24
CA ILE A 217 -6.62 -18.27 -0.01
C ILE A 217 -6.68 -19.69 0.54
N LEU A 218 -6.95 -20.70 -0.29
CA LEU A 218 -6.90 -22.10 0.15
C LEU A 218 -5.49 -22.51 0.62
N GLU A 219 -4.46 -22.06 -0.09
CA GLU A 219 -3.06 -22.31 0.27
C GLU A 219 -2.73 -21.73 1.65
N VAL A 220 -3.03 -20.45 1.89
CA VAL A 220 -2.61 -19.75 3.10
C VAL A 220 -3.64 -19.88 4.24
N HIS A 221 -4.88 -19.47 4.00
CA HIS A 221 -5.93 -19.45 5.02
C HIS A 221 -6.51 -20.82 5.28
N GLY A 222 -6.66 -21.65 4.25
CA GLY A 222 -7.08 -23.05 4.45
C GLY A 222 -6.14 -23.79 5.40
N ASN A 223 -4.83 -23.52 5.36
CA ASN A 223 -3.87 -24.10 6.30
C ASN A 223 -4.01 -23.56 7.74
N ARG A 224 -4.47 -22.32 7.90
CA ARG A 224 -4.67 -21.70 9.22
C ARG A 224 -5.97 -22.15 9.90
N MET A 225 -6.90 -22.72 9.12
CA MET A 225 -8.19 -23.22 9.59
C MET A 225 -8.14 -24.68 10.07
N LEU A 226 -7.04 -25.38 9.80
CA LEU A 226 -6.75 -26.73 10.31
C LEU A 226 -6.23 -26.64 11.75
#